data_AF-A0A4R4TM90-F1
#
_entry.id   AF-A0A4R4TM90-F1
#
_cell.length_a   1.000
_cell.length_b   1.000
_cell.length_c   1.000
_cell.angle_alpha   90.00
_cell.angle_beta   90.00
_cell.angle_gamma   90.00
#
_symmetry.space_group_name_H-M   'P 1'
#
loop_
_entity.id
_entity.type
_entity.pdbx_description
1 polymer ?
#
loop_
_entity_poly.entity_id
_entity_poly.type
_entity_poly.pdbx_seq_one_letter_code
_entity_poly.pdbx_strand_id
1 'polypeptide(L)'
;MPEEIEKVGNVSQQRYEQIVAELREVVGQTTRGQFTIGDRAVEVVPMRSRGGLVAAGPEWTVDVSLRRMADDFGLRLCNVKTTRWVASRWPKEHRQPGVSWTVHRILASIEDEEERFAAILTPPEGKGRWTTDDASRRVGQQVETPVSPQEKITAIRSLARDEDVAAAVTTDLLKRPQVAAKVPTGDKVRVVEEFTRDDSVATTAATTLLRRPDVAFKAMSDDTARFQVNHAQNERHRQAREDFERDSPVAPAVRRIERSVEFLDLVTASHAFVAAAGRVVPGLRDRQLGGDERAIVRGNVARVRATLDWIEQAVDTGRVDMDDELARMLRGE
;
A
#
# COMPACT_ATOMS: atom_id res chain seq x y z
N MET A 1 53.96 33.79 2.66
CA MET A 1 52.95 32.74 2.91
C MET A 1 53.34 31.56 2.06
N PRO A 2 53.72 30.41 2.64
CA PRO A 2 54.19 29.28 1.85
C PRO A 2 52.99 28.61 1.17
N GLU A 3 53.09 28.42 -0.14
CA GLU A 3 52.17 27.65 -0.96
C GLU A 3 52.00 26.26 -0.33
N GLU A 4 50.82 25.99 0.23
CA GLU A 4 50.41 24.61 0.51
C GLU A 4 50.36 23.89 -0.83
N ILE A 5 51.46 23.21 -1.15
CA ILE A 5 51.55 22.32 -2.31
C ILE A 5 50.41 21.32 -2.17
N GLU A 6 49.43 21.43 -3.07
CA GLU A 6 48.25 20.59 -3.15
C GLU A 6 48.69 19.11 -3.21
N LYS A 7 48.53 18.40 -2.09
CA LYS A 7 48.87 16.98 -1.97
C LYS A 7 47.66 16.15 -2.32
N VAL A 8 47.86 15.11 -3.14
CA VAL A 8 46.87 14.05 -3.34
C VAL A 8 47.26 12.87 -2.46
N GLY A 9 46.61 12.76 -1.31
CA GLY A 9 47.00 11.81 -0.28
C GLY A 9 48.44 12.05 0.20
N ASN A 10 49.31 11.06 0.02
CA ASN A 10 50.71 11.12 0.48
C ASN A 10 51.70 11.69 -0.55
N VAL A 11 51.25 12.03 -1.77
CA VAL A 11 52.14 12.50 -2.85
C VAL A 11 51.77 13.93 -3.26
N SER A 12 52.73 14.65 -3.85
CA SER A 12 52.44 15.94 -4.49
C SER A 12 51.58 15.74 -5.75
N GLN A 13 50.84 16.77 -6.16
CA GLN A 13 50.07 16.78 -7.41
C GLN A 13 50.92 16.34 -8.63
N GLN A 14 52.14 16.88 -8.76
CA GLN A 14 53.04 16.52 -9.87
C GLN A 14 53.42 15.03 -9.85
N ARG A 15 53.68 14.46 -8.65
CA ARG A 15 54.00 13.02 -8.54
C ARG A 15 52.77 12.17 -8.81
N TYR A 16 51.59 12.61 -8.38
CA TYR A 16 50.34 11.93 -8.70
C TYR A 16 50.11 11.85 -10.21
N GLU A 17 50.34 12.93 -10.95
CA GLU A 17 50.20 12.95 -12.41
C GLU A 17 51.18 11.98 -13.11
N GLN A 18 52.42 11.89 -12.64
CA GLN A 18 53.40 10.90 -13.10
C GLN A 18 52.92 9.46 -12.84
N ILE A 19 52.48 9.17 -11.61
CA ILE A 19 51.94 7.85 -11.24
C ILE A 19 50.75 7.49 -12.12
N VAL A 20 49.85 8.44 -12.37
CA VAL A 20 48.69 8.22 -13.23
C VAL A 20 49.12 7.92 -14.68
N ALA A 21 50.15 8.58 -15.20
CA ALA A 21 50.69 8.28 -16.52
C ALA A 21 51.27 6.85 -16.59
N GLU A 22 52.10 6.46 -15.62
CA GLU A 22 52.67 5.11 -15.49
C GLU A 22 51.56 4.04 -15.41
N LEU A 23 50.58 4.22 -14.51
CA LEU A 23 49.48 3.28 -14.33
C LEU A 23 48.56 3.19 -15.55
N ARG A 24 48.43 4.26 -16.34
CA ARG A 24 47.66 4.22 -17.59
C ARG A 24 48.28 3.30 -18.64
N GLU A 25 49.61 3.22 -18.70
CA GLU A 25 50.29 2.27 -19.59
C GLU A 25 49.99 0.83 -19.17
N VAL A 26 50.05 0.55 -17.86
CA VAL A 26 49.71 -0.76 -17.28
C VAL A 26 48.24 -1.14 -17.56
N VAL A 27 47.31 -0.20 -17.39
CA VAL A 27 45.89 -0.39 -17.74
C VAL A 27 45.73 -0.64 -19.24
N GLY A 28 46.51 0.03 -20.09
CA GLY A 28 46.53 -0.20 -21.53
C GLY A 28 47.04 -1.60 -21.91
N GLN A 29 48.07 -2.11 -21.25
CA GLN A 29 48.55 -3.48 -21.42
C GLN A 29 47.51 -4.51 -20.95
N THR A 30 46.91 -4.26 -19.78
CA THR A 30 45.83 -5.10 -19.24
C THR A 30 44.65 -5.16 -20.19
N THR A 31 44.24 -4.01 -20.74
CA THR A 31 43.14 -3.91 -21.70
C THR A 31 43.42 -4.73 -22.96
N ARG A 32 44.65 -4.62 -23.51
CA ARG A 32 45.09 -5.45 -24.64
C ARG A 32 45.02 -6.94 -24.30
N GLY A 33 45.52 -7.36 -23.14
CA GLY A 33 45.48 -8.75 -22.69
C GLY A 33 44.04 -9.29 -22.59
N GLN A 34 43.12 -8.53 -21.99
CA GLN A 34 41.71 -8.92 -21.88
C GLN A 34 41.04 -9.08 -23.26
N PHE A 35 41.35 -8.18 -24.20
CA PHE A 35 40.88 -8.32 -25.59
C PHE A 35 41.51 -9.51 -26.31
N THR A 36 42.80 -9.80 -26.11
CA THR A 36 43.44 -11.00 -26.68
C THR A 36 42.80 -12.27 -26.18
N ILE A 37 42.54 -12.38 -24.87
CA ILE A 37 41.82 -13.53 -24.30
C ILE A 37 40.43 -13.65 -24.93
N GLY A 38 39.69 -12.54 -25.02
CA GLY A 38 38.37 -12.52 -25.63
C GLY A 38 38.36 -12.91 -27.11
N ASP A 39 39.33 -12.41 -27.89
CA ASP A 39 39.50 -12.74 -29.31
C ASP A 39 39.73 -14.24 -29.51
N ARG A 40 40.63 -14.84 -28.70
CA ARG A 40 40.88 -16.29 -28.74
C ARG A 40 39.68 -17.10 -28.26
N ALA A 41 38.92 -16.60 -27.29
CA ALA A 41 37.70 -17.25 -26.84
C ALA A 41 36.58 -17.21 -27.89
N VAL A 42 36.49 -16.13 -28.68
CA VAL A 42 35.56 -16.02 -29.83
C VAL A 42 36.02 -16.94 -30.98
N GLU A 43 37.33 -17.04 -31.23
CA GLU A 43 37.92 -17.95 -32.23
C GLU A 43 37.62 -19.42 -31.91
N VAL A 44 37.81 -19.83 -30.65
CA VAL A 44 37.54 -21.22 -30.21
C VAL A 44 36.05 -21.51 -30.13
N VAL A 45 35.23 -20.55 -29.68
CA VAL A 45 33.77 -20.69 -29.64
C VAL A 45 33.09 -19.42 -30.14
N PRO A 46 32.66 -19.39 -31.42
CA PRO A 46 31.95 -18.23 -31.99
C PRO A 46 30.65 -17.89 -31.26
N MET A 47 30.25 -16.61 -31.32
CA MET A 47 28.95 -16.17 -30.81
C MET A 47 27.81 -16.78 -31.63
N ARG A 48 26.80 -17.32 -30.95
CA ARG A 48 25.62 -17.92 -31.59
C ARG A 48 24.55 -16.83 -31.75
N SER A 49 23.86 -16.81 -32.88
CA SER A 49 22.69 -15.93 -33.09
C SER A 49 21.57 -16.29 -32.09
N ARG A 50 20.96 -15.29 -31.45
CA ARG A 50 19.80 -15.50 -30.56
C ARG A 50 18.65 -16.10 -31.39
N GLY A 51 18.17 -17.30 -31.03
CA GLY A 51 16.90 -17.86 -31.53
C GLY A 51 16.97 -19.03 -32.55
N GLY A 52 18.15 -19.54 -32.89
CA GLY A 52 18.25 -20.74 -33.75
C GLY A 52 18.11 -22.05 -32.96
N LEU A 53 17.15 -22.90 -33.35
CA LEU A 53 17.13 -24.32 -32.95
C LEU A 53 18.39 -24.99 -33.49
N VAL A 54 19.29 -25.43 -32.60
CA VAL A 54 20.46 -26.19 -32.99
C VAL A 54 20.15 -27.67 -32.79
N ALA A 55 20.15 -28.43 -33.88
CA ALA A 55 20.19 -29.89 -33.84
C ALA A 55 21.42 -30.31 -33.02
N ALA A 56 21.21 -31.16 -32.01
CA ALA A 56 22.25 -31.64 -31.13
C ALA A 56 23.34 -32.38 -31.94
N GLY A 57 24.45 -31.69 -32.24
CA GLY A 57 25.71 -32.28 -32.67
C GLY A 57 26.64 -32.51 -31.46
N PRO A 58 27.58 -33.48 -31.54
CA PRO A 58 28.00 -34.24 -30.36
C PRO A 58 29.06 -33.54 -29.49
N GLU A 59 29.00 -33.87 -28.20
CA GLU A 59 30.06 -33.86 -27.17
C GLU A 59 30.61 -32.56 -26.58
N TRP A 60 30.50 -31.38 -27.22
CA TRP A 60 31.10 -30.15 -26.65
C TRP A 60 30.12 -28.98 -26.58
N THR A 61 29.53 -28.77 -25.41
CA THR A 61 28.76 -27.55 -25.14
C THR A 61 29.70 -26.34 -25.06
N VAL A 62 29.19 -25.15 -25.41
CA VAL A 62 29.92 -23.86 -25.25
C VAL A 62 30.54 -23.76 -23.85
N ASP A 63 29.82 -24.21 -22.84
CA ASP A 63 30.25 -24.15 -21.45
C ASP A 63 31.44 -25.06 -21.16
N VAL A 64 31.48 -26.28 -21.72
CA VAL A 64 32.58 -27.23 -21.53
C VAL A 64 33.87 -26.71 -22.19
N SER A 65 33.79 -26.24 -23.43
CA SER A 65 34.98 -25.72 -24.13
C SER A 65 35.54 -24.46 -23.46
N LEU A 66 34.67 -23.54 -23.01
CA LEU A 66 35.10 -22.36 -22.27
C LEU A 66 35.62 -22.69 -20.87
N ARG A 67 35.07 -23.71 -20.19
CA ARG A 67 35.56 -24.15 -18.88
C ARG A 67 36.96 -24.73 -18.99
N ARG A 68 37.19 -25.61 -19.97
CA ARG A 68 38.53 -26.14 -20.25
C ARG A 68 39.53 -25.01 -20.52
N MET A 69 39.18 -24.07 -21.38
CA MET A 69 40.03 -22.90 -21.65
C MET A 69 40.30 -22.06 -20.40
N ALA A 70 39.29 -21.87 -19.54
CA ALA A 70 39.43 -21.12 -18.30
C ALA A 70 40.39 -21.83 -17.33
N ASP A 71 40.25 -23.15 -17.19
CA ASP A 71 41.11 -23.99 -16.35
C ASP A 71 42.57 -23.98 -16.85
N ASP A 72 42.78 -24.07 -18.18
CA ASP A 72 44.12 -24.04 -18.79
C ASP A 72 44.87 -22.70 -18.57
N PHE A 73 44.13 -21.58 -18.48
CA PHE A 73 44.70 -20.24 -18.24
C PHE A 73 44.69 -19.81 -16.77
N GLY A 74 44.09 -20.60 -15.87
CA GLY A 74 43.91 -20.23 -14.46
C GLY A 74 42.94 -19.07 -14.25
N LEU A 75 41.98 -18.87 -15.16
CA LEU A 75 40.94 -17.84 -15.05
C LEU A 75 39.60 -18.45 -14.64
N ARG A 76 38.72 -17.63 -14.07
CA ARG A 76 37.34 -18.05 -13.81
C ARG A 76 36.57 -18.13 -15.13
N LEU A 77 35.71 -19.14 -15.28
CA LEU A 77 34.82 -19.28 -16.44
C LEU A 77 34.00 -18.01 -16.71
N CYS A 78 33.51 -17.33 -15.66
CA CYS A 78 32.77 -16.08 -15.81
C CYS A 78 33.61 -14.98 -16.49
N ASN A 79 34.91 -14.87 -16.16
CA ASN A 79 35.80 -13.90 -16.78
C ASN A 79 35.98 -14.19 -18.27
N VAL A 80 36.22 -15.46 -18.63
CA VAL A 80 36.35 -15.87 -20.05
C VAL A 80 35.06 -15.61 -20.82
N LYS A 81 33.90 -15.90 -20.24
CA LYS A 81 32.59 -15.57 -20.85
C LYS A 81 32.44 -14.05 -21.05
N THR A 82 32.79 -13.25 -20.06
CA THR A 82 32.70 -11.78 -20.17
C THR A 82 33.67 -11.24 -21.22
N THR A 83 34.95 -11.62 -21.21
CA THR A 83 35.93 -11.14 -22.18
C THR A 83 35.58 -11.55 -23.60
N ARG A 84 35.12 -12.80 -23.80
CA ARG A 84 34.60 -13.28 -25.08
C ARG A 84 33.45 -12.41 -25.57
N TRP A 85 32.46 -12.15 -24.72
CA TRP A 85 31.32 -11.33 -25.08
C TRP A 85 31.75 -9.90 -25.44
N VAL A 86 32.59 -9.26 -24.62
CA VAL A 86 33.11 -7.90 -24.91
C VAL A 86 33.90 -7.86 -26.21
N ALA A 87 34.79 -8.81 -26.46
CA ALA A 87 35.55 -8.88 -27.71
C ALA A 87 34.64 -9.05 -28.94
N SER A 88 33.57 -9.84 -28.83
CA SER A 88 32.59 -9.97 -29.91
C SER A 88 31.80 -8.70 -30.21
N ARG A 89 31.65 -7.79 -29.22
CA ARG A 89 30.94 -6.50 -29.37
C ARG A 89 31.87 -5.38 -29.85
N TRP A 90 33.18 -5.58 -29.78
CA TRP A 90 34.21 -4.63 -30.14
C TRP A 90 35.24 -5.26 -31.09
N PRO A 91 34.96 -5.28 -32.40
CA PRO A 91 35.94 -5.63 -33.42
C PRO A 91 37.22 -4.78 -33.28
N LYS A 92 38.36 -5.27 -33.79
CA LYS A 92 39.67 -4.66 -33.55
C LYS A 92 39.74 -3.21 -34.03
N GLU A 93 39.00 -2.89 -35.07
CA GLU A 93 38.93 -1.60 -35.74
C GLU A 93 38.18 -0.55 -34.91
N HIS A 94 37.28 -0.98 -34.02
CA HIS A 94 36.43 -0.10 -33.21
C HIS A 94 36.91 0.06 -31.76
N ARG A 95 37.99 -0.62 -31.37
CA ARG A 95 38.59 -0.49 -30.02
C ARG A 95 39.34 0.82 -29.90
N GLN A 96 39.07 1.58 -28.84
CA GLN A 96 39.69 2.89 -28.67
C GLN A 96 40.95 2.82 -27.80
N PRO A 97 42.11 3.26 -28.32
CA PRO A 97 43.32 3.36 -27.51
C PRO A 97 43.11 4.40 -26.40
N GLY A 98 43.60 4.11 -25.19
CA GLY A 98 43.44 4.98 -24.04
C GLY A 98 42.09 4.87 -23.30
N VAL A 99 41.13 4.12 -23.84
CA VAL A 99 39.90 3.73 -23.13
C VAL A 99 40.10 2.37 -22.47
N SER A 100 39.76 2.26 -21.18
CA SER A 100 39.96 1.02 -20.43
C SER A 100 39.03 -0.11 -20.88
N TRP A 101 39.43 -1.35 -20.65
CA TRP A 101 38.56 -2.51 -20.89
C TRP A 101 37.23 -2.43 -20.13
N THR A 102 37.23 -1.87 -18.91
CA THR A 102 36.00 -1.71 -18.11
C THR A 102 34.98 -0.81 -18.80
N VAL A 103 35.42 0.30 -19.40
CA VAL A 103 34.52 1.18 -20.17
C VAL A 103 34.00 0.47 -21.42
N HIS A 104 34.85 -0.24 -22.16
CA HIS A 104 34.41 -1.06 -23.30
C HIS A 104 33.38 -2.11 -22.86
N ARG A 105 33.59 -2.76 -21.71
CA ARG A 105 32.66 -3.75 -21.16
C ARG A 105 31.30 -3.13 -20.83
N ILE A 106 31.28 -1.95 -20.22
CA ILE A 106 30.03 -1.27 -19.87
C ILE A 106 29.30 -0.85 -21.14
N LEU A 107 29.97 -0.15 -22.07
CA LEU A 107 29.38 0.31 -23.32
C LEU A 107 29.00 -0.84 -24.28
N ALA A 108 29.56 -2.04 -24.11
CA ALA A 108 29.18 -3.24 -24.87
C ALA A 108 27.69 -3.62 -24.72
N SER A 109 27.02 -3.14 -23.65
CA SER A 109 25.59 -3.37 -23.43
C SER A 109 24.68 -2.52 -24.31
N ILE A 110 25.20 -1.52 -25.03
CA ILE A 110 24.46 -0.80 -26.06
C ILE A 110 24.17 -1.81 -27.18
N GLU A 111 22.88 -2.09 -27.42
CA GLU A 111 22.44 -3.12 -28.37
C GLU A 111 22.75 -2.71 -29.82
N ASP A 112 22.43 -1.45 -30.18
CA ASP A 112 22.74 -0.84 -31.47
C ASP A 112 24.26 -0.73 -31.69
N GLU A 113 24.72 -1.16 -32.86
CA GLU A 113 26.14 -1.22 -33.18
C GLU A 113 26.74 0.13 -33.57
N GLU A 114 26.01 0.91 -34.37
CA GLU A 114 26.46 2.22 -34.80
C GLU A 114 26.51 3.19 -33.60
N GLU A 115 25.47 3.16 -32.75
CA GLU A 115 25.41 3.93 -31.52
C GLU A 115 26.56 3.55 -30.58
N ARG A 116 26.82 2.24 -30.43
CA ARG A 116 27.91 1.75 -29.57
C ARG A 116 29.26 2.28 -30.05
N PHE A 117 29.55 2.16 -31.34
CA PHE A 117 30.82 2.61 -31.91
C PHE A 117 30.97 4.13 -31.89
N ALA A 118 29.89 4.87 -32.12
CA ALA A 118 29.90 6.32 -31.99
C ALA A 118 30.09 6.75 -30.53
N ALA A 119 29.46 6.05 -29.58
CA ALA A 119 29.51 6.42 -28.17
C ALA A 119 30.94 6.39 -27.62
N ILE A 120 31.74 5.35 -27.90
CA ILE A 120 33.08 5.25 -27.30
C ILE A 120 34.04 6.37 -27.74
N LEU A 121 33.80 6.98 -28.91
CA LEU A 121 34.61 8.08 -29.44
C LEU A 121 34.35 9.41 -28.72
N THR A 122 33.16 9.58 -28.14
CA THR A 122 32.70 10.86 -27.60
C THR A 122 32.50 10.74 -26.09
N PRO A 123 33.54 11.01 -25.27
CA PRO A 123 33.36 11.11 -23.83
C PRO A 123 32.36 12.23 -23.49
N PRO A 124 31.71 12.19 -22.30
CA PRO A 124 30.73 13.20 -21.94
C PRO A 124 31.27 14.64 -21.99
N GLU A 125 30.39 15.60 -22.27
CA GLU A 125 30.74 17.02 -22.40
C GLU A 125 31.58 17.53 -21.21
N GLY A 126 32.61 18.31 -21.54
CA GLY A 126 33.54 18.87 -20.55
C GLY A 126 34.58 17.88 -20.00
N LYS A 127 34.57 16.61 -20.45
CA LYS A 127 35.56 15.61 -20.04
C LYS A 127 36.41 15.15 -21.21
N GLY A 128 37.73 15.15 -21.02
CA GLY A 128 38.66 14.63 -22.02
C GLY A 128 38.71 13.09 -22.13
N ARG A 129 38.09 12.35 -21.19
CA ARG A 129 38.16 10.89 -21.10
C ARG A 129 36.92 10.28 -20.44
N TRP A 130 36.65 9.01 -20.77
CA TRP A 130 35.65 8.20 -20.09
C TRP A 130 36.07 7.83 -18.66
N THR A 131 35.16 7.99 -17.70
CA THR A 131 35.21 7.29 -16.41
C THR A 131 34.27 6.08 -16.43
N THR A 132 34.40 5.20 -15.44
CA THR A 132 33.49 4.07 -15.26
C THR A 132 32.05 4.54 -15.02
N ASP A 133 31.85 5.55 -14.17
CA ASP A 133 30.53 6.11 -13.88
C ASP A 133 29.92 6.81 -15.09
N ASP A 134 30.73 7.47 -15.91
CA ASP A 134 30.25 8.06 -17.16
C ASP A 134 29.72 6.98 -18.12
N ALA A 135 30.46 5.87 -18.26
CA ALA A 135 30.03 4.75 -19.07
C ALA A 135 28.75 4.12 -18.51
N SER A 136 28.68 3.90 -17.19
CA SER A 136 27.49 3.34 -16.53
C SER A 136 26.28 4.23 -16.73
N ARG A 137 26.44 5.55 -16.58
CA ARG A 137 25.38 6.55 -16.81
C ARG A 137 24.88 6.53 -18.25
N ARG A 138 25.78 6.41 -19.24
CA ARG A 138 25.42 6.35 -20.67
C ARG A 138 24.52 5.16 -21.01
N VAL A 139 24.66 4.05 -20.28
CA VAL A 139 23.88 2.82 -20.49
C VAL A 139 22.79 2.60 -19.44
N GLY A 140 22.54 3.57 -18.56
CA GLY A 140 21.51 3.47 -17.51
C GLY A 140 21.82 2.45 -16.39
N GLN A 141 23.08 2.03 -16.23
CA GLN A 141 23.51 1.19 -15.11
C GLN A 141 23.69 2.03 -13.84
N GLN A 142 23.59 1.36 -12.68
CA GLN A 142 23.85 2.00 -11.40
C GLN A 142 25.31 2.48 -11.36
N VAL A 143 25.50 3.77 -11.06
CA VAL A 143 26.81 4.40 -10.88
C VAL A 143 27.35 4.13 -9.47
N GLU A 144 28.67 4.15 -9.34
CA GLU A 144 29.37 4.04 -8.05
C GLU A 144 29.28 5.37 -7.29
N THR A 145 29.47 6.49 -7.97
CA THR A 145 29.37 7.84 -7.40
C THR A 145 28.14 8.57 -7.94
N PRO A 146 26.97 8.49 -7.27
CA PRO A 146 25.76 9.16 -7.71
C PRO A 146 25.82 10.67 -7.50
N VAL A 147 25.77 11.44 -8.60
CA VAL A 147 25.84 12.91 -8.56
C VAL A 147 24.46 13.54 -8.67
N SER A 148 23.60 13.00 -9.55
CA SER A 148 22.25 13.54 -9.76
C SER A 148 21.27 13.09 -8.67
N PRO A 149 20.19 13.85 -8.41
CA PRO A 149 19.14 13.42 -7.48
C PRO A 149 18.57 12.04 -7.84
N GLN A 150 18.38 11.77 -9.13
CA GLN A 150 17.84 10.48 -9.59
C GLN A 150 18.82 9.34 -9.35
N GLU A 151 20.12 9.54 -9.57
CA GLU A 151 21.15 8.54 -9.25
C GLU A 151 21.19 8.23 -7.76
N LYS A 152 21.09 9.25 -6.91
CA LYS A 152 21.04 9.09 -5.45
C LYS A 152 19.80 8.30 -5.03
N ILE A 153 18.64 8.59 -5.62
CA ILE A 153 17.41 7.84 -5.38
C ILE A 153 17.58 6.37 -5.78
N THR A 154 18.14 6.08 -6.96
CA THR A 154 18.39 4.71 -7.42
C THR A 154 19.35 3.98 -6.50
N ALA A 155 20.42 4.64 -6.03
CA ALA A 155 21.36 4.06 -5.08
C ALA A 155 20.67 3.73 -3.74
N ILE A 156 19.86 4.65 -3.20
CA ILE A 156 19.09 4.42 -1.98
C ILE A 156 18.12 3.24 -2.16
N ARG A 157 17.40 3.17 -3.28
CA ARG A 157 16.51 2.03 -3.59
C ARG A 157 17.24 0.70 -3.66
N SER A 158 18.46 0.69 -4.19
CA SER A 158 19.30 -0.51 -4.25
C SER A 158 19.73 -0.98 -2.86
N LEU A 159 20.02 -0.04 -1.95
CA LEU A 159 20.38 -0.33 -0.56
C LEU A 159 19.16 -0.73 0.29
N ALA A 160 18.00 -0.15 0.02
CA ALA A 160 16.74 -0.41 0.72
C ALA A 160 15.93 -1.56 0.08
N ARG A 161 16.60 -2.58 -0.47
CA ARG A 161 15.93 -3.81 -0.97
C ARG A 161 15.49 -4.74 0.16
N ASP A 162 16.17 -4.65 1.30
CA ASP A 162 15.81 -5.35 2.51
C ASP A 162 14.69 -4.56 3.21
N GLU A 163 13.57 -5.22 3.48
CA GLU A 163 12.37 -4.61 4.05
C GLU A 163 12.59 -4.09 5.48
N ASP A 164 13.43 -4.76 6.27
CA ASP A 164 13.74 -4.32 7.64
C ASP A 164 14.58 -3.03 7.60
N VAL A 165 15.56 -2.98 6.68
CA VAL A 165 16.35 -1.76 6.43
C VAL A 165 15.47 -0.65 5.89
N ALA A 166 14.58 -0.95 4.94
CA ALA A 166 13.67 0.02 4.35
C ALA A 166 12.71 0.60 5.40
N ALA A 167 12.16 -0.23 6.29
CA ALA A 167 11.27 0.20 7.38
C ALA A 167 12.00 1.10 8.39
N ALA A 168 13.21 0.73 8.80
CA ALA A 168 14.03 1.53 9.71
C ALA A 168 14.36 2.91 9.10
N VAL A 169 14.84 2.92 7.86
CA VAL A 169 15.16 4.17 7.13
C VAL A 169 13.90 5.03 6.94
N THR A 170 12.77 4.42 6.56
CA THR A 170 11.50 5.15 6.38
C THR A 170 11.05 5.81 7.69
N THR A 171 11.16 5.11 8.81
CA THR A 171 10.83 5.64 10.14
C THR A 171 11.68 6.86 10.47
N ASP A 172 12.99 6.79 10.24
CA ASP A 172 13.90 7.91 10.50
C ASP A 172 13.71 9.09 9.53
N LEU A 173 13.36 8.81 8.27
CA LEU A 173 13.01 9.84 7.30
C LEU A 173 11.72 10.56 7.67
N LEU A 174 10.67 9.84 8.09
CA LEU A 174 9.38 10.43 8.46
C LEU A 174 9.44 11.21 9.78
N LYS A 175 10.36 10.87 10.70
CA LYS A 175 10.63 11.68 11.91
C LYS A 175 11.16 13.08 11.59
N ARG A 176 11.66 13.33 10.37
CA ARG A 176 12.20 14.63 9.96
C ARG A 176 11.06 15.51 9.43
N PRO A 177 10.65 16.60 10.13
CA PRO A 177 9.46 17.37 9.75
C PRO A 177 9.51 17.94 8.33
N GLN A 178 10.69 18.33 7.87
CA GLN A 178 10.90 18.88 6.52
C GLN A 178 10.75 17.83 5.42
N VAL A 179 11.07 16.56 5.70
CA VAL A 179 10.85 15.46 4.75
C VAL A 179 9.36 15.19 4.65
N ALA A 180 8.68 15.00 5.79
CA ALA A 180 7.24 14.80 5.84
C ALA A 180 6.48 15.96 5.17
N ALA A 181 6.90 17.22 5.36
CA ALA A 181 6.29 18.37 4.71
C ALA A 181 6.34 18.30 3.18
N LYS A 182 7.47 17.84 2.61
CA LYS A 182 7.69 17.73 1.16
C LYS A 182 6.96 16.56 0.48
N VAL A 183 6.44 15.59 1.24
CA VAL A 183 5.63 14.50 0.67
C VAL A 183 4.32 15.08 0.11
N PRO A 184 3.94 14.77 -1.14
CA PRO A 184 2.67 15.20 -1.72
C PRO A 184 1.46 14.78 -0.87
N THR A 185 0.40 15.58 -0.83
CA THR A 185 -0.79 15.29 -0.01
C THR A 185 -1.42 13.94 -0.36
N GLY A 186 -1.50 13.57 -1.64
CA GLY A 186 -2.03 12.27 -2.06
C GLY A 186 -1.21 11.09 -1.51
N ASP A 187 0.12 11.21 -1.53
CA ASP A 187 1.00 10.17 -0.99
C ASP A 187 0.93 10.10 0.54
N LYS A 188 0.74 11.24 1.23
CA LYS A 188 0.51 11.25 2.68
C LYS A 188 -0.75 10.47 3.06
N VAL A 189 -1.85 10.69 2.35
CA VAL A 189 -3.11 9.97 2.60
C VAL A 189 -2.91 8.48 2.40
N ARG A 190 -2.30 8.07 1.28
CA ARG A 190 -2.01 6.65 1.00
C ARG A 190 -1.12 6.00 2.07
N VAL A 191 -0.07 6.70 2.52
CA VAL A 191 0.81 6.18 3.59
C VAL A 191 0.06 6.05 4.91
N VAL A 192 -0.83 7.00 5.25
CA VAL A 192 -1.69 6.88 6.43
C VAL A 192 -2.60 5.67 6.29
N GLU A 193 -3.27 5.49 5.15
CA GLU A 193 -4.13 4.32 4.89
C GLU A 193 -3.38 3.00 5.04
N GLU A 194 -2.17 2.91 4.49
CA GLU A 194 -1.31 1.72 4.62
C GLU A 194 -0.91 1.46 6.09
N PHE A 195 -0.51 2.50 6.84
CA PHE A 195 -0.16 2.38 8.25
C PHE A 195 -1.36 2.09 9.16
N THR A 196 -2.57 2.45 8.74
CA THR A 196 -3.81 2.17 9.48
C THR A 196 -4.57 0.96 8.94
N ARG A 197 -3.92 0.03 8.25
CA ARG A 197 -4.52 -1.29 7.92
C ARG A 197 -4.73 -2.17 9.16
N ASP A 198 -3.91 -1.99 10.19
CA ASP A 198 -4.10 -2.62 11.49
C ASP A 198 -5.14 -1.82 12.28
N ASP A 199 -6.26 -2.47 12.65
CA ASP A 199 -7.37 -1.84 13.36
C ASP A 199 -6.97 -1.23 14.71
N SER A 200 -5.95 -1.79 15.39
CA SER A 200 -5.44 -1.24 16.65
C SER A 200 -4.70 0.09 16.45
N VAL A 201 -3.91 0.18 15.37
CA VAL A 201 -3.22 1.40 14.95
C VAL A 201 -4.23 2.42 14.43
N ALA A 202 -5.19 1.98 13.60
CA ALA A 202 -6.26 2.80 13.08
C ALA A 202 -7.10 3.43 14.19
N THR A 203 -7.50 2.65 15.19
CA THR A 203 -8.27 3.14 16.35
C THR A 203 -7.50 4.20 17.13
N THR A 204 -6.20 3.95 17.37
CA THR A 204 -5.33 4.90 18.09
C THR A 204 -5.12 6.19 17.31
N ALA A 205 -4.88 6.08 15.99
CA ALA A 205 -4.73 7.21 15.08
C ALA A 205 -6.02 8.01 14.99
N ALA A 206 -7.16 7.37 14.75
CA ALA A 206 -8.47 8.00 14.69
C ALA A 206 -8.79 8.76 15.98
N THR A 207 -8.59 8.13 17.14
CA THR A 207 -8.78 8.79 18.45
C THR A 207 -7.89 10.02 18.59
N THR A 208 -6.61 9.92 18.20
CA THR A 208 -5.66 11.05 18.27
C THR A 208 -6.05 12.18 17.31
N LEU A 209 -6.54 11.87 16.12
CA LEU A 209 -7.01 12.84 15.13
C LEU A 209 -8.29 13.54 15.62
N LEU A 210 -9.24 12.79 16.16
CA LEU A 210 -10.50 13.33 16.70
C LEU A 210 -10.31 14.17 17.97
N ARG A 211 -9.15 14.13 18.65
CA ARG A 211 -8.81 15.10 19.71
C ARG A 211 -8.63 16.53 19.17
N ARG A 212 -8.50 16.71 17.86
CA ARG A 212 -8.42 18.04 17.22
C ARG A 212 -9.85 18.51 16.88
N PRO A 213 -10.36 19.60 17.48
CA PRO A 213 -11.77 20.00 17.34
C PRO A 213 -12.23 20.18 15.88
N ASP A 214 -11.44 20.85 15.04
CA ASP A 214 -11.78 21.07 13.64
C ASP A 214 -11.83 19.77 12.82
N VAL A 215 -10.97 18.80 13.16
CA VAL A 215 -10.94 17.50 12.50
C VAL A 215 -12.18 16.70 12.90
N ALA A 216 -12.51 16.68 14.19
CA ALA A 216 -13.72 16.03 14.67
C ALA A 216 -14.98 16.61 14.02
N PHE A 217 -15.09 17.94 13.98
CA PHE A 217 -16.22 18.62 13.35
C PHE A 217 -16.37 18.27 11.86
N LYS A 218 -15.26 18.33 11.10
CA LYS A 218 -15.26 17.98 9.68
C LYS A 218 -15.54 16.49 9.45
N ALA A 219 -14.97 15.60 10.27
CA ALA A 219 -15.23 14.17 10.19
C ALA A 219 -16.70 13.85 10.46
N MET A 220 -17.33 14.50 11.44
CA MET A 220 -18.76 14.33 11.74
C MET A 220 -19.70 14.99 10.72
N SER A 221 -19.17 15.78 9.79
CA SER A 221 -19.92 16.31 8.65
C SER A 221 -20.06 15.28 7.53
N ASP A 222 -19.25 14.22 7.52
CA ASP A 222 -19.41 13.09 6.60
C ASP A 222 -20.55 12.17 7.08
N ASP A 223 -21.50 11.88 6.19
CA ASP A 223 -22.70 11.11 6.53
C ASP A 223 -22.38 9.67 6.94
N THR A 224 -21.38 9.05 6.32
CA THR A 224 -21.00 7.67 6.62
C THR A 224 -20.33 7.60 7.99
N ALA A 225 -19.36 8.47 8.25
CA ALA A 225 -18.69 8.54 9.54
C ALA A 225 -19.67 8.84 10.67
N ARG A 226 -20.57 9.82 10.47
CA ARG A 226 -21.62 10.17 11.43
C ARG A 226 -22.57 9.00 11.69
N PHE A 227 -23.03 8.31 10.65
CA PHE A 227 -23.90 7.15 10.79
C PHE A 227 -23.22 6.03 11.59
N GLN A 228 -21.97 5.69 11.28
CA GLN A 228 -21.22 4.63 11.96
C GLN A 228 -20.97 4.97 13.44
N VAL A 229 -20.63 6.22 13.77
CA VAL A 229 -20.46 6.65 15.16
C VAL A 229 -21.79 6.61 15.91
N ASN A 230 -22.88 7.07 15.32
CA ASN A 230 -24.21 6.99 15.94
C ASN A 230 -24.63 5.53 16.19
N HIS A 231 -24.38 4.65 15.21
CA HIS A 231 -24.63 3.22 15.35
C HIS A 231 -23.82 2.63 16.51
N ALA A 232 -22.52 2.92 16.58
CA ALA A 232 -21.66 2.47 17.67
C ALA A 232 -22.08 3.02 19.04
N GLN A 233 -22.55 4.28 19.12
CA GLN A 233 -23.07 4.86 20.36
C GLN A 233 -24.36 4.17 20.82
N ASN A 234 -25.29 3.93 19.91
CA ASN A 234 -26.53 3.21 20.21
C ASN A 234 -26.26 1.78 20.66
N GLU A 235 -25.34 1.08 19.97
CA GLU A 235 -24.93 -0.27 20.34
C GLU A 235 -24.25 -0.29 21.71
N ARG A 236 -23.40 0.69 22.02
CA ARG A 236 -22.80 0.83 23.35
C ARG A 236 -23.84 1.10 24.44
N HIS A 237 -24.87 1.90 24.16
CA HIS A 237 -25.97 2.12 25.11
C HIS A 237 -26.79 0.85 25.33
N ARG A 238 -27.05 0.07 24.27
CA ARG A 238 -27.72 -1.23 24.36
C ARG A 238 -26.93 -2.19 25.23
N GLN A 239 -25.63 -2.35 24.96
CA GLN A 239 -24.72 -3.18 25.75
C GLN A 239 -24.67 -2.73 27.21
N ALA A 240 -24.56 -1.42 27.48
CA ALA A 240 -24.56 -0.89 28.83
C ALA A 240 -25.87 -1.21 29.59
N ARG A 241 -27.01 -1.20 28.89
CA ARG A 241 -28.30 -1.60 29.47
C ARG A 241 -28.34 -3.11 29.76
N GLU A 242 -27.86 -3.95 28.85
CA GLU A 242 -27.78 -5.39 29.04
C GLU A 242 -26.84 -5.77 30.19
N ASP A 243 -25.68 -5.12 30.28
CA ASP A 243 -24.72 -5.29 31.37
C ASP A 243 -25.33 -4.83 32.70
N PHE A 244 -26.04 -3.70 32.71
CA PHE A 244 -26.80 -3.28 33.90
C PHE A 244 -27.85 -4.32 34.28
N GLU A 245 -28.62 -4.84 33.34
CA GLU A 245 -29.67 -5.81 33.60
C GLU A 245 -29.14 -7.16 34.12
N ARG A 246 -27.92 -7.54 33.69
CA ARG A 246 -27.23 -8.77 34.08
C ARG A 246 -26.50 -8.65 35.42
N ASP A 247 -25.74 -7.57 35.61
CA ASP A 247 -24.73 -7.49 36.66
C ASP A 247 -25.16 -6.57 37.83
N SER A 248 -26.17 -5.70 37.63
CA SER A 248 -26.60 -4.76 38.68
C SER A 248 -27.50 -5.43 39.72
N PRO A 249 -27.18 -5.32 41.03
CA PRO A 249 -28.02 -5.86 42.09
C PRO A 249 -29.38 -5.15 42.21
N VAL A 250 -29.51 -3.95 41.62
CA VAL A 250 -30.74 -3.14 41.65
C VAL A 250 -31.62 -3.38 40.41
N ALA A 251 -31.09 -4.05 39.37
CA ALA A 251 -31.85 -4.31 38.14
C ALA A 251 -33.20 -5.04 38.39
N PRO A 252 -33.30 -6.04 39.29
CA PRO A 252 -34.59 -6.67 39.61
C PRO A 252 -35.60 -5.72 40.28
N ALA A 253 -35.16 -4.67 40.97
CA ALA A 253 -36.04 -3.67 41.56
C ALA A 253 -36.55 -2.68 40.50
N VAL A 254 -35.65 -2.20 39.63
CA VAL A 254 -35.99 -1.33 38.51
C VAL A 254 -36.98 -2.02 37.57
N ARG A 255 -36.73 -3.29 37.19
CA ARG A 255 -37.67 -4.07 36.36
C ARG A 255 -39.05 -4.23 37.00
N ARG A 256 -39.13 -4.35 38.33
CA ARG A 256 -40.41 -4.45 39.04
C ARG A 256 -41.17 -3.12 39.01
N ILE A 257 -40.46 -2.01 39.12
CA ILE A 257 -41.03 -0.66 39.00
C ILE A 257 -41.52 -0.43 37.56
N GLU A 258 -40.70 -0.71 36.55
CA GLU A 258 -41.07 -0.59 35.13
C GLU A 258 -42.34 -1.41 34.82
N ARG A 259 -42.39 -2.68 35.24
CA ARG A 259 -43.59 -3.52 35.07
C ARG A 259 -44.83 -2.97 35.78
N SER A 260 -44.63 -2.34 36.95
CA SER A 260 -45.73 -1.73 37.71
C SER A 260 -46.25 -0.46 37.02
N VAL A 261 -45.37 0.32 36.39
CA VAL A 261 -45.75 1.47 35.56
C VAL A 261 -46.50 1.01 34.31
N GLU A 262 -45.98 0.02 33.59
CA GLU A 262 -46.65 -0.55 32.39
C GLU A 262 -48.05 -1.10 32.73
N PHE A 263 -48.20 -1.77 33.87
CA PHE A 263 -49.50 -2.21 34.38
C PHE A 263 -50.45 -1.03 34.65
N LEU A 264 -49.97 0.02 35.31
CA LEU A 264 -50.78 1.22 35.59
C LEU A 264 -51.18 1.96 34.30
N ASP A 265 -50.30 2.00 33.30
CA ASP A 265 -50.57 2.62 32.00
C ASP A 265 -51.67 1.85 31.26
N LEU A 266 -51.59 0.51 31.23
CA LEU A 266 -52.63 -0.34 30.64
C LEU A 266 -53.99 -0.16 31.34
N VAL A 267 -54.00 -0.19 32.67
CA VAL A 267 -55.21 0.05 33.48
C VAL A 267 -55.79 1.44 33.21
N THR A 268 -54.95 2.46 33.11
CA THR A 268 -55.37 3.84 32.82
C THR A 268 -55.97 3.95 31.42
N ALA A 269 -55.37 3.31 30.41
CA ALA A 269 -55.89 3.29 29.05
C ALA A 269 -57.30 2.63 28.99
N SER A 270 -57.48 1.49 29.66
CA SER A 270 -58.78 0.82 29.78
C SER A 270 -59.82 1.70 30.46
N HIS A 271 -59.47 2.36 31.57
CA HIS A 271 -60.37 3.29 32.27
C HIS A 271 -60.75 4.50 31.41
N ALA A 272 -59.80 5.07 30.68
CA ALA A 272 -60.03 6.21 29.79
C ALA A 272 -61.03 5.84 28.67
N PHE A 273 -60.86 4.66 28.06
CA PHE A 273 -61.79 4.15 27.06
C PHE A 273 -63.22 3.98 27.61
N VAL A 274 -63.36 3.30 28.75
CA VAL A 274 -64.68 3.07 29.40
C VAL A 274 -65.34 4.40 29.79
N ALA A 275 -64.58 5.33 30.35
CA ALA A 275 -65.09 6.65 30.73
C ALA A 275 -65.51 7.49 29.52
N ALA A 276 -64.76 7.44 28.42
CA ALA A 276 -65.12 8.10 27.18
C ALA A 276 -66.41 7.52 26.59
N ALA A 277 -66.49 6.18 26.47
CA ALA A 277 -67.68 5.49 25.99
C ALA A 277 -68.91 5.78 26.86
N GLY A 278 -68.76 5.73 28.19
CA GLY A 278 -69.84 6.01 29.15
C GLY A 278 -70.39 7.43 29.10
N ARG A 279 -69.62 8.42 28.62
CA ARG A 279 -70.11 9.79 28.40
C ARG A 279 -70.83 9.95 27.06
N VAL A 280 -70.31 9.34 26.00
CA VAL A 280 -70.80 9.53 24.63
C VAL A 280 -72.06 8.70 24.36
N VAL A 281 -72.10 7.44 24.81
CA VAL A 281 -73.20 6.50 24.50
C VAL A 281 -74.56 6.99 25.03
N PRO A 282 -74.70 7.51 26.27
CA PRO A 282 -75.98 8.07 26.72
C PRO A 282 -76.45 9.29 25.93
N GLY A 283 -75.52 10.04 25.31
CA GLY A 283 -75.84 11.18 24.43
C GLY A 283 -76.42 10.78 23.08
N LEU A 284 -76.39 9.48 22.73
CA LEU A 284 -77.03 8.92 21.54
C LEU A 284 -78.48 8.50 21.78
N ARG A 285 -79.01 8.70 23.01
CA ARG A 285 -80.39 8.38 23.36
C ARG A 285 -81.36 9.09 22.40
N ASP A 286 -82.39 8.36 21.99
CA ASP A 286 -83.46 8.82 21.09
C ASP A 286 -83.03 9.20 19.66
N ARG A 287 -81.80 8.82 19.24
CA ARG A 287 -81.34 8.93 17.84
C ARG A 287 -81.22 7.56 17.19
N GLN A 288 -81.95 7.33 16.09
CA GLN A 288 -81.71 6.17 15.24
C GLN A 288 -80.59 6.50 14.26
N LEU A 289 -79.42 5.89 14.45
CA LEU A 289 -78.28 6.01 13.52
C LEU A 289 -78.65 5.46 12.14
N GLY A 290 -78.18 6.14 11.10
CA GLY A 290 -78.31 5.71 9.70
C GLY A 290 -77.67 4.35 9.43
N GLY A 291 -77.90 3.78 8.24
CA GLY A 291 -77.31 2.49 7.85
C GLY A 291 -75.78 2.52 7.85
N ASP A 292 -75.20 3.56 7.25
CA ASP A 292 -73.75 3.72 7.12
C ASP A 292 -73.08 4.04 8.46
N GLU A 293 -73.70 4.90 9.27
CA GLU A 293 -73.22 5.22 10.63
C GLU A 293 -73.17 3.97 11.51
N ARG A 294 -74.18 3.10 11.42
CA ARG A 294 -74.19 1.81 12.13
C ARG A 294 -73.08 0.88 11.66
N ALA A 295 -72.77 0.85 10.36
CA ALA A 295 -71.68 0.03 9.84
C ALA A 295 -70.32 0.49 10.37
N ILE A 296 -70.05 1.81 10.38
CA ILE A 296 -68.81 2.39 10.90
C ILE A 296 -68.65 2.12 12.40
N VAL A 297 -69.70 2.35 13.19
CA VAL A 297 -69.67 2.08 14.63
C VAL A 297 -69.44 0.59 14.91
N ARG A 298 -70.09 -0.32 14.17
CA ARG A 298 -69.86 -1.77 14.30
C ARG A 298 -68.44 -2.18 13.97
N GLY A 299 -67.83 -1.62 12.92
CA GLY A 299 -66.43 -1.87 12.57
C GLY A 299 -65.47 -1.41 13.66
N ASN A 300 -65.69 -0.22 14.24
CA ASN A 300 -64.89 0.26 15.37
C ASN A 300 -65.04 -0.60 16.63
N VAL A 301 -66.26 -1.05 16.94
CA VAL A 301 -66.50 -1.98 18.07
C VAL A 301 -65.80 -3.32 17.84
N ALA A 302 -65.79 -3.85 16.61
CA ALA A 302 -65.07 -5.07 16.28
C ALA A 302 -63.56 -4.93 16.52
N ARG A 303 -62.96 -3.81 16.10
CA ARG A 303 -61.54 -3.52 16.37
C ARG A 303 -61.22 -3.42 17.85
N VAL A 304 -62.06 -2.71 18.61
CA VAL A 304 -61.91 -2.61 20.07
C VAL A 304 -61.98 -3.99 20.71
N ARG A 305 -62.93 -4.85 20.32
CA ARG A 305 -63.03 -6.22 20.85
C ARG A 305 -61.76 -7.02 20.55
N ALA A 306 -61.29 -7.00 19.32
CA ALA A 306 -60.07 -7.71 18.95
C ALA A 306 -58.83 -7.21 19.74
N THR A 307 -58.74 -5.90 20.01
CA THR A 307 -57.69 -5.35 20.88
C THR A 307 -57.84 -5.79 22.34
N LEU A 308 -59.07 -5.85 22.86
CA LEU A 308 -59.32 -6.34 24.21
C LEU A 308 -58.98 -7.83 24.34
N ASP A 309 -59.35 -8.65 23.36
CA ASP A 309 -59.01 -10.08 23.31
C ASP A 309 -57.48 -10.28 23.29
N TRP A 310 -56.75 -9.44 22.56
CA TRP A 310 -55.29 -9.44 22.57
C TRP A 310 -54.69 -9.01 23.90
N ILE A 311 -55.27 -7.98 24.55
CA ILE A 311 -54.84 -7.56 25.89
C ILE A 311 -55.07 -8.71 26.89
N GLU A 312 -56.23 -9.37 26.86
CA GLU A 312 -56.54 -10.52 27.72
C GLU A 312 -55.53 -11.67 27.49
N GLN A 313 -55.28 -12.03 26.23
CA GLN A 313 -54.29 -13.04 25.88
C GLN A 313 -52.88 -12.67 26.34
N ALA A 314 -52.48 -11.39 26.18
CA ALA A 314 -51.17 -10.90 26.60
C ALA A 314 -51.01 -10.93 28.13
N VAL A 315 -52.07 -10.59 28.88
CA VAL A 315 -52.08 -10.66 30.35
C VAL A 315 -52.05 -12.11 30.85
N ASP A 316 -52.82 -13.01 30.23
CA ASP A 316 -52.94 -14.40 30.67
C ASP A 316 -51.70 -15.25 30.32
N THR A 317 -51.08 -14.97 29.16
CA THR A 317 -49.99 -15.81 28.63
C THR A 317 -48.61 -15.16 28.69
N GLY A 318 -48.55 -13.84 28.90
CA GLY A 318 -47.31 -13.05 28.83
C GLY A 318 -46.72 -12.91 27.43
N ARG A 319 -47.41 -13.38 26.38
CA ARG A 319 -47.00 -13.25 24.98
C ARG A 319 -47.67 -12.03 24.36
N VAL A 320 -46.86 -11.12 23.84
CA VAL A 320 -47.32 -9.85 23.22
C VAL A 320 -47.29 -9.91 21.69
N ASP A 321 -47.07 -11.09 21.10
CA ASP A 321 -47.09 -11.27 19.66
C ASP A 321 -48.50 -10.96 19.14
N MET A 322 -48.62 -10.03 18.19
CA MET A 322 -49.90 -9.73 17.54
C MET A 322 -50.13 -10.72 16.40
N ASP A 323 -51.29 -11.38 16.39
CA ASP A 323 -51.71 -12.19 15.23
C ASP A 323 -51.91 -11.32 13.98
N ASP A 324 -51.55 -11.84 12.81
CA ASP A 324 -51.59 -11.14 11.52
C ASP A 324 -52.99 -10.59 11.15
N GLU A 325 -54.03 -11.21 11.70
CA GLU A 325 -55.43 -10.80 11.51
C GLU A 325 -55.80 -9.56 12.36
N LEU A 326 -55.32 -9.49 13.59
CA LEU A 326 -55.45 -8.29 14.45
C LEU A 326 -54.64 -7.12 13.88
N ALA A 327 -53.45 -7.40 13.35
CA ALA A 327 -52.59 -6.39 12.73
C ALA A 327 -53.20 -5.79 11.45
N ARG A 328 -53.96 -6.55 10.66
CA ARG A 328 -54.74 -6.01 9.52
C ARG A 328 -55.92 -5.16 9.98
N MET A 329 -56.70 -5.66 10.94
CA MET A 329 -57.85 -4.93 11.49
C MET A 329 -57.45 -3.58 12.11
N LEU A 330 -56.33 -3.50 12.83
CA LEU A 330 -55.84 -2.24 13.41
C LEU A 330 -55.33 -1.24 12.36
N ARG A 331 -54.81 -1.73 11.21
CA ARG A 331 -54.39 -0.90 10.08
C ARG A 331 -55.57 -0.39 9.22
N GLY A 332 -56.76 -0.95 9.39
CA GLY A 332 -57.96 -0.56 8.63
C GLY A 332 -58.01 -1.14 7.22
N GLU A 333 -57.28 -2.23 6.98
CA GLU A 333 -57.35 -3.11 5.80
C GLU A 333 -58.34 -4.25 6.04
#